data_AF-A0A510HMM9-F1
#
_entry.id   AF-A0A510HMM9-F1
#
_cell.length_a   1.000
_cell.length_b   1.000
_cell.length_c   1.000
_cell.angle_alpha   90.00
_cell.angle_beta   90.00
_cell.angle_gamma   90.00
#
_symmetry.space_group_name_H-M   'P 1'
#
loop_
_entity.id
_entity.type
_entity.pdbx_description
1 polymer ?
#
loop_
_entity_poly.entity_id
_entity_poly.type
_entity_poly.pdbx_seq_one_letter_code
_entity_poly.pdbx_strand_id
1 'polypeptide(L)'
;MIYGVVRCVLRRLLPGRGNPKLSWSPGAYAGPEEELSPLYAFFRVANEGRNPVELVRLYLAPVGGEPLEEATPEGERPLPLSLAPGEATTFRLRAKRLARALAAAGHRGRPRVRLVAVDGCGGEHVLRFRYPVDEYLSLRDE
;
A
#
# COMPACT_ATOMS: atom_id res chain seq x y z
N MET A 1 -1.45 -30.95 -10.22
CA MET A 1 -1.52 -29.60 -9.61
C MET A 1 -2.87 -28.97 -9.92
N ILE A 2 -3.88 -29.15 -9.05
CA ILE A 2 -5.23 -28.56 -9.21
C ILE A 2 -5.75 -28.05 -7.85
N TYR A 3 -4.86 -27.59 -6.96
CA TYR A 3 -5.24 -27.21 -5.58
C TYR A 3 -5.49 -25.71 -5.37
N GLY A 4 -5.19 -24.84 -6.35
CA GLY A 4 -5.38 -23.39 -6.24
C GLY A 4 -6.77 -22.89 -6.66
N VAL A 5 -7.34 -23.44 -7.74
CA VAL A 5 -8.57 -22.91 -8.36
C VAL A 5 -9.82 -23.21 -7.54
N VAL A 6 -9.88 -24.39 -6.89
CA VAL A 6 -11.06 -24.81 -6.12
C VAL A 6 -11.27 -23.97 -4.85
N ARG A 7 -10.20 -23.37 -4.31
CA ARG A 7 -10.25 -22.57 -3.07
C ARG A 7 -10.95 -21.21 -3.25
N CYS A 8 -10.87 -20.63 -4.45
CA CYS A 8 -11.57 -19.38 -4.80
C CYS A 8 -13.08 -19.58 -5.04
N VAL A 9 -13.47 -20.69 -5.67
CA VAL A 9 -14.87 -20.94 -6.04
C VAL A 9 -15.73 -21.21 -4.80
N LEU A 10 -15.22 -21.97 -3.82
CA LEU A 10 -15.97 -22.25 -2.59
C LEU A 10 -16.10 -21.01 -1.68
N ARG A 11 -15.14 -20.07 -1.73
CA ARG A 11 -15.19 -18.81 -0.97
C ARG A 11 -16.21 -17.81 -1.48
N ARG A 12 -16.72 -17.98 -2.71
CA ARG A 12 -17.76 -17.13 -3.30
C ARG A 12 -19.12 -17.30 -2.63
N LEU A 13 -19.34 -18.41 -1.91
CA LEU A 13 -20.62 -18.77 -1.28
C LEU A 13 -20.70 -18.41 0.21
N LEU A 14 -19.60 -17.97 0.83
CA LEU A 14 -19.60 -17.47 2.21
C LEU A 14 -19.42 -15.95 2.16
N PRO A 15 -20.44 -15.13 2.50
CA PRO A 15 -20.33 -13.67 2.56
C PRO A 15 -19.51 -13.27 3.79
N GLY A 16 -18.21 -13.50 3.69
CA GLY A 16 -17.19 -13.01 4.59
C GLY A 16 -16.04 -12.51 3.74
N ARG A 17 -16.31 -11.51 2.88
CA ARG A 17 -15.28 -10.71 2.22
C ARG A 17 -14.34 -10.24 3.34
N GLY A 18 -13.18 -10.87 3.47
CA GLY A 18 -12.08 -10.32 4.24
C GLY A 18 -11.77 -8.99 3.57
N ASN A 19 -12.22 -7.91 4.18
CA ASN A 19 -12.09 -6.58 3.62
C ASN A 19 -10.93 -5.94 4.39
N PRO A 20 -9.66 -6.18 3.99
CA PRO A 20 -8.53 -5.61 4.68
C PRO A 20 -8.70 -4.10 4.74
N LYS A 21 -8.56 -3.57 5.95
CA LYS A 21 -8.60 -2.15 6.18
C LYS A 21 -7.25 -1.57 5.82
N LEU A 22 -7.28 -0.61 4.92
CA LEU A 22 -6.12 0.13 4.48
C LEU A 22 -6.09 1.47 5.21
N SER A 23 -4.91 1.85 5.69
CA SER A 23 -4.67 3.17 6.25
C SER A 23 -3.30 3.67 5.84
N TRP A 24 -3.14 4.99 5.81
CA TRP A 24 -1.87 5.63 5.54
C TRP A 24 -1.57 6.69 6.60
N SER A 25 -0.29 6.88 6.90
CA SER A 25 0.17 7.96 7.76
C SER A 25 1.55 8.44 7.32
N PRO A 26 1.82 9.76 7.37
CA PRO A 26 3.18 10.25 7.31
C PRO A 26 3.89 9.99 8.64
N GLY A 27 5.19 9.67 8.60
CA GLY A 27 6.00 9.56 9.80
C GLY A 27 7.50 9.70 9.51
N ALA A 28 8.24 10.23 10.47
CA ALA A 28 9.70 10.19 10.46
C ALA A 28 10.17 8.84 11.02
N TYR A 29 11.18 8.24 10.40
CA TYR A 29 11.79 7.00 10.89
C TYR A 29 13.12 7.31 11.57
N ALA A 30 13.17 7.22 12.90
CA ALA A 30 14.41 7.32 13.67
C ALA A 30 15.25 6.04 13.49
N GLY A 31 16.11 6.04 12.46
CA GLY A 31 17.20 5.09 12.35
C GLY A 31 18.29 5.37 13.41
N PRO A 32 19.09 4.37 13.82
CA PRO A 32 20.06 4.52 14.91
C PRO A 32 21.24 5.47 14.61
N GLU A 33 21.38 6.00 13.39
CA GLU A 33 22.56 6.79 12.96
C GLU A 33 22.24 8.11 12.23
N GLU A 34 21.00 8.62 12.23
CA GLU A 34 20.66 9.81 11.42
C GLU A 34 20.20 11.00 12.27
N GLU A 35 20.97 12.09 12.19
CA GLU A 35 20.76 13.39 12.87
C GLU A 35 19.46 14.11 12.40
N LEU A 36 18.88 13.66 11.28
CA LEU A 36 17.57 14.02 10.75
C LEU A 36 16.97 12.75 10.11
N SER A 37 15.75 12.39 10.49
CA SER A 37 15.13 11.13 10.06
C SER A 37 14.37 11.30 8.74
N PRO A 38 14.67 10.53 7.68
CA PRO A 38 13.96 10.65 6.41
C PRO A 38 12.45 10.43 6.59
N LEU A 39 11.64 11.26 5.94
CA LEU A 39 10.18 11.16 5.99
C LEU A 39 9.68 9.99 5.13
N TYR A 40 8.93 9.08 5.76
CA TYR A 40 8.29 7.95 5.11
C TYR A 40 6.76 8.14 5.08
N ALA A 41 6.16 7.60 4.02
CA ALA A 41 4.75 7.28 3.98
C ALA A 41 4.58 5.82 4.42
N PHE A 42 3.84 5.60 5.49
CA PHE A 42 3.49 4.28 6.01
C PHE A 42 2.10 3.89 5.53
N PHE A 43 1.96 2.65 5.07
CA PHE A 43 0.74 2.06 4.57
C PHE A 43 0.47 0.77 5.35
N ARG A 44 -0.55 0.80 6.19
CA ARG A 44 -0.92 -0.36 7.00
C ARG A 44 -2.06 -1.10 6.34
N VAL A 45 -1.89 -2.42 6.19
CA VAL A 45 -2.92 -3.35 5.74
C VAL A 45 -3.28 -4.26 6.90
N ALA A 46 -4.52 -4.16 7.39
CA ALA A 46 -5.00 -4.94 8.52
C ALA A 46 -6.17 -5.85 8.11
N ASN A 47 -6.09 -7.14 8.42
CA ASN A 47 -7.19 -8.07 8.23
C ASN A 47 -8.14 -8.03 9.44
N GLU A 48 -9.11 -7.11 9.41
CA GLU A 48 -10.17 -7.04 10.43
C GLU A 48 -11.30 -8.07 10.18
N GLY A 49 -11.18 -8.89 9.13
CA GLY A 49 -12.14 -9.92 8.78
C GLY A 49 -12.01 -11.18 9.65
N ARG A 50 -12.96 -12.10 9.49
CA ARG A 50 -12.96 -13.40 10.18
C ARG A 50 -12.17 -14.50 9.46
N ASN A 51 -11.75 -14.23 8.23
CA ASN A 51 -11.09 -15.20 7.36
C ASN A 51 -9.68 -14.71 7.00
N PRO A 52 -8.69 -15.61 6.81
CA PRO A 52 -7.37 -15.22 6.33
C PRO A 52 -7.43 -14.50 4.97
N VAL A 53 -6.59 -13.49 4.76
CA VAL A 53 -6.48 -12.78 3.48
C VAL A 53 -5.06 -12.96 2.96
N GLU A 54 -4.94 -13.49 1.75
CA GLU A 54 -3.68 -13.52 1.03
C GLU A 54 -3.55 -12.22 0.22
N LEU A 55 -2.50 -11.46 0.46
CA LEU A 55 -2.12 -10.29 -0.31
C LEU A 55 -1.07 -10.70 -1.33
N VAL A 56 -1.33 -10.41 -2.61
CA VAL A 56 -0.42 -10.77 -3.71
C VAL A 56 0.26 -9.57 -4.36
N ARG A 57 -0.35 -8.39 -4.27
CA ARG A 57 0.21 -7.15 -4.82
C ARG A 57 -0.22 -5.95 -3.98
N LEU A 58 0.67 -4.98 -3.85
CA LEU A 58 0.37 -3.67 -3.27
C LEU A 58 1.00 -2.60 -4.17
N TYR A 59 0.22 -1.62 -4.59
CA TYR A 59 0.72 -0.54 -5.45
C TYR A 59 0.03 0.79 -5.18
N LEU A 60 0.70 1.86 -5.60
CA LEU A 60 0.17 3.23 -5.57
C LEU A 60 -0.13 3.69 -6.99
N ALA A 61 -1.21 4.44 -7.17
CA ALA A 61 -1.55 5.05 -8.46
C ALA A 61 -2.24 6.40 -8.23
N PRO A 62 -2.10 7.39 -9.11
CA PRO A 62 -3.03 8.51 -9.15
C PRO A 62 -4.46 8.00 -9.42
N VAL A 63 -5.47 8.71 -8.90
CA VAL A 63 -6.86 8.35 -9.18
C VAL A 63 -7.15 8.53 -10.66
N GLY A 64 -7.52 7.43 -11.34
CA GLY A 64 -7.79 7.43 -12.78
C GLY A 64 -6.55 7.20 -13.66
N GLY A 65 -5.38 6.94 -13.08
CA GLY A 65 -4.17 6.59 -13.82
C GLY A 65 -3.59 5.24 -13.45
N GLU A 66 -2.46 4.93 -14.08
CA GLU A 66 -1.74 3.66 -13.98
C GLU A 66 -0.93 3.53 -12.68
N PRO A 67 -0.56 2.30 -12.28
CA PRO A 67 0.36 2.06 -11.17
C PRO A 67 1.70 2.80 -11.33
N LEU A 68 2.19 3.39 -10.24
CA LEU A 68 3.49 4.03 -10.16
C LEU A 68 4.55 2.98 -9.78
N GLU A 69 5.14 2.32 -10.79
CA GLU A 69 6.15 1.26 -10.60
C GLU A 69 7.34 1.73 -9.75
N GLU A 70 7.80 2.97 -9.97
CA GLU A 70 8.89 3.60 -9.20
C GLU A 70 8.52 3.92 -7.75
N ALA A 71 7.24 3.82 -7.37
CA ALA A 71 6.73 4.11 -6.04
C ALA A 71 6.05 2.88 -5.41
N THR A 72 6.62 1.70 -5.62
CA THR A 72 6.15 0.47 -4.97
C THR A 72 6.52 0.48 -3.47
N PRO A 73 5.54 0.34 -2.55
CA PRO A 73 5.82 0.28 -1.12
C PRO A 73 6.58 -0.99 -0.72
N GLU A 74 7.54 -0.85 0.19
CA GLU A 74 8.35 -1.94 0.72
C GLU A 74 7.74 -2.46 2.03
N GLY A 75 7.41 -3.74 2.08
CA GLY A 75 6.78 -4.37 3.25
C GLY A 75 7.78 -4.85 4.29
N GLU A 76 7.35 -4.93 5.55
CA GLU A 76 8.06 -5.69 6.59
C GLU A 76 8.23 -7.18 6.22
N ARG A 77 7.29 -7.69 5.41
CA ARG A 77 7.29 -9.04 4.86
C ARG A 77 7.15 -8.97 3.34
N PRO A 78 7.83 -9.84 2.57
CA PRO A 78 7.68 -9.88 1.13
C PRO A 78 6.28 -10.36 0.73
N LEU A 79 5.80 -9.90 -0.43
CA LEU A 79 4.58 -10.43 -1.07
C LEU A 79 4.94 -11.62 -1.97
N PRO A 80 4.04 -12.61 -2.15
CA PRO A 80 2.72 -12.72 -1.53
C PRO A 80 2.81 -13.08 -0.03
N LEU A 81 1.89 -12.58 0.78
CA LEU A 81 1.82 -12.89 2.21
C LEU A 81 0.38 -13.16 2.66
N SER A 82 0.22 -14.02 3.66
CA SER A 82 -1.09 -14.33 4.25
C SER A 82 -1.23 -13.63 5.60
N LEU A 83 -2.31 -12.85 5.76
CA LEU A 83 -2.70 -12.22 7.02
C LEU A 83 -3.79 -13.03 7.70
N ALA A 84 -3.53 -13.51 8.92
CA ALA A 84 -4.57 -14.11 9.75
C ALA A 84 -5.61 -13.07 10.20
N PRO A 85 -6.83 -13.48 10.62
CA PRO A 85 -7.79 -12.60 11.28
C PRO A 85 -7.16 -11.83 12.45
N GLY A 86 -7.30 -10.51 12.46
CA GLY A 86 -6.72 -9.61 13.46
C GLY A 86 -5.26 -9.21 13.21
N GLU A 87 -4.61 -9.81 12.20
CA GLU A 87 -3.22 -9.51 11.86
C GLU A 87 -3.13 -8.25 10.99
N ALA A 88 -2.01 -7.52 11.12
CA ALA A 88 -1.69 -6.39 10.27
C ALA A 88 -0.24 -6.45 9.81
N THR A 89 0.05 -5.78 8.71
CA THR A 89 1.41 -5.57 8.22
C THR A 89 1.56 -4.14 7.74
N THR A 90 2.76 -3.59 7.87
CA THR A 90 3.07 -2.24 7.41
C THR A 90 3.98 -2.31 6.19
N PHE A 91 3.70 -1.43 5.24
CA PHE A 91 4.55 -1.13 4.11
C PHE A 91 5.00 0.32 4.23
N ARG A 92 6.21 0.61 3.79
CA ARG A 92 6.79 1.94 3.84
C ARG A 92 7.32 2.35 2.47
N LEU A 93 7.30 3.64 2.20
CA LEU A 93 7.89 4.23 1.01
C LEU A 93 8.46 5.58 1.40
N ARG A 94 9.65 5.93 0.91
CA ARG A 94 10.18 7.28 1.09
C ARG A 94 9.19 8.29 0.51
N ALA A 95 8.78 9.27 1.32
CA ALA A 95 7.77 10.24 0.89
C ALA A 95 8.21 10.98 -0.39
N LYS A 96 9.47 11.41 -0.41
CA LYS A 96 10.05 12.07 -1.59
C LYS A 96 10.07 11.21 -2.85
N ARG A 97 10.19 9.88 -2.72
CA ARG A 97 10.14 8.93 -3.85
C ARG A 97 8.74 8.90 -4.47
N LEU A 98 7.69 8.86 -3.64
CA LEU A 98 6.31 8.98 -4.12
C LEU A 98 6.06 10.34 -4.77
N ALA A 99 6.55 11.43 -4.17
CA ALA A 99 6.41 12.77 -4.71
C ALA A 99 7.10 12.91 -6.09
N ARG A 100 8.32 12.36 -6.25
CA ARG A 100 9.04 12.34 -7.53
C ARG A 100 8.29 11.54 -8.58
N ALA A 101 7.80 10.34 -8.25
CA ALA A 101 7.02 9.53 -9.19
C ALA A 101 5.73 10.22 -9.65
N LEU A 102 5.01 10.86 -8.72
CA LEU A 102 3.81 11.65 -9.06
C LEU A 102 4.14 12.86 -9.94
N ALA A 103 5.22 13.58 -9.64
CA ALA A 103 5.65 14.72 -10.43
C ALA A 103 6.13 14.30 -11.84
N ALA A 104 6.82 13.17 -11.96
CA ALA A 104 7.21 12.59 -13.24
C ALA A 104 6.00 12.19 -14.08
N ALA A 105 4.92 11.73 -13.44
CA ALA A 105 3.62 11.49 -14.07
C ALA A 105 2.79 12.77 -14.33
N GLY A 106 3.36 13.96 -14.13
CA GLY A 106 2.72 15.25 -14.40
C GLY A 106 1.78 15.75 -13.30
N HIS A 107 1.76 15.13 -12.12
CA HIS A 107 0.93 15.56 -11.00
C HIS A 107 1.67 16.54 -10.07
N ARG A 108 1.02 17.67 -9.75
CA ARG A 108 1.52 18.72 -8.84
C ARG A 108 0.48 19.08 -7.79
N GLY A 109 0.88 19.82 -6.76
CA GLY A 109 0.04 20.23 -5.65
C GLY A 109 -0.31 19.06 -4.74
N ARG A 110 -1.62 18.83 -4.55
CA ARG A 110 -2.17 17.79 -3.68
C ARG A 110 -3.05 16.81 -4.45
N PRO A 111 -2.51 16.04 -5.43
CA PRO A 111 -3.29 15.09 -6.22
C PRO A 111 -3.96 14.04 -5.35
N ARG A 112 -5.07 13.48 -5.85
CA ARG A 112 -5.70 12.30 -5.26
C ARG A 112 -4.93 11.05 -5.70
N VAL A 113 -4.47 10.28 -4.74
CA VAL A 113 -3.73 9.03 -4.91
C VAL A 113 -4.57 7.90 -4.33
N ARG A 114 -4.44 6.71 -4.92
CA ARG A 114 -4.99 5.46 -4.43
C ARG A 114 -3.87 4.49 -4.06
N LEU A 115 -3.98 3.90 -2.87
CA LEU A 115 -3.28 2.68 -2.52
C LEU A 115 -4.21 1.52 -2.83
N VAL A 116 -3.72 0.55 -3.59
CA VAL A 116 -4.49 -0.65 -3.96
C VAL A 116 -3.78 -1.89 -3.45
N ALA A 117 -4.48 -2.65 -2.63
CA ALA A 117 -4.07 -3.98 -2.20
C ALA A 117 -4.88 -5.02 -2.97
N VAL A 118 -4.20 -5.95 -3.64
CA VAL A 118 -4.81 -7.04 -4.41
C VAL A 118 -4.73 -8.31 -3.59
N ASP A 119 -5.88 -8.94 -3.37
CA ASP A 119 -5.97 -10.23 -2.69
C ASP A 119 -5.69 -11.41 -3.65
N GLY A 120 -5.41 -12.60 -3.11
CA GLY A 120 -5.15 -13.82 -3.89
C GLY A 120 -6.34 -14.33 -4.71
N CYS A 121 -7.53 -13.76 -4.52
CA CYS A 121 -8.72 -14.01 -5.35
C CYS A 121 -8.89 -12.96 -6.47
N GLY A 122 -7.96 -12.00 -6.59
CA GLY A 122 -8.03 -10.88 -7.53
C GLY A 122 -8.93 -9.73 -7.09
N GLY A 123 -9.36 -9.71 -5.82
CA GLY A 123 -10.12 -8.60 -5.24
C GLY A 123 -9.22 -7.39 -4.97
N GLU A 124 -9.67 -6.20 -5.36
CA GLU A 124 -8.98 -4.96 -5.09
C GLU A 124 -9.59 -4.23 -3.88
N HIS A 125 -8.73 -3.85 -2.94
CA HIS A 125 -9.07 -3.01 -1.81
C HIS A 125 -8.37 -1.68 -1.97
N VAL A 126 -9.13 -0.58 -1.86
CA VAL A 126 -8.65 0.74 -2.26
C VAL A 126 -8.76 1.74 -1.11
N LEU A 127 -7.66 2.40 -0.80
CA LEU A 127 -7.62 3.60 0.04
C LEU A 127 -7.31 4.80 -0.83
N ARG A 128 -8.14 5.85 -0.73
CA ARG A 128 -7.94 7.11 -1.45
C ARG A 128 -7.50 8.20 -0.47
N PHE A 129 -6.50 8.96 -0.83
CA PHE A 129 -6.01 10.07 -0.02
C PHE A 129 -5.45 11.19 -0.92
N ARG A 130 -5.23 12.37 -0.33
CA ARG A 130 -4.50 13.45 -1.00
C ARG A 130 -3.05 13.40 -0.57
N TYR A 131 -2.13 13.56 -1.52
CA TYR A 131 -0.70 13.51 -1.24
C TYR A 131 -0.03 14.83 -1.60
N PRO A 132 0.62 15.54 -0.66
CA PRO A 132 1.21 16.86 -0.93
C PRO A 132 2.57 16.75 -1.64
N VAL A 133 2.54 16.71 -2.96
CA VAL A 133 3.72 16.51 -3.82
C VAL A 133 4.75 17.63 -3.63
N ASP A 134 4.35 18.89 -3.78
CA ASP A 134 5.30 20.01 -3.77
C ASP A 134 5.94 20.22 -2.39
N GLU A 135 5.20 19.95 -1.31
CA GLU A 135 5.73 20.00 0.06
C GLU A 135 6.84 18.98 0.24
N TYR A 136 6.64 17.72 -0.20
CA TYR A 136 7.66 16.67 -0.09
C TYR A 136 8.84 16.84 -1.07
N LEU A 137 8.62 17.47 -2.23
CA LEU A 137 9.72 17.80 -3.15
C LEU A 137 10.59 18.95 -2.63
N SER A 138 10.02 19.87 -1.87
CA SER A 138 10.73 21.03 -1.30
C SER A 138 11.60 20.69 -0.10
N LEU A 139 11.43 19.50 0.48
CA LEU A 139 12.34 18.98 1.49
C LEU A 139 13.73 18.79 0.89
N ARG A 140 14.79 19.08 1.64
CA ARG A 140 16.16 18.85 1.18
C ARG A 140 16.38 17.36 0.86
N ASP A 141 17.21 17.07 -0.14
CA ASP A 141 17.78 15.72 -0.25
C ASP A 141 18.75 15.63 0.92
N GLU A 142 18.47 14.69 1.83
CA GLU A 142 19.48 14.18 2.75
C GLU A 142 20.28 13.10 2.02
#